data_AF-A0A1I7J3S8-F1
#
_entry.id   AF-A0A1I7J3S8-F1
#
_cell.length_a   1.000
_cell.length_b   1.000
_cell.length_c   1.000
_cell.angle_alpha   90.00
_cell.angle_beta   90.00
_cell.angle_gamma   90.00
#
_symmetry.space_group_name_H-M   'P 1'
#
loop_
_entity.id
_entity.type
_entity.pdbx_description
1 polymer ?
#
loop_
_entity_poly.entity_id
_entity_poly.type
_entity_poly.pdbx_seq_one_letter_code
_entity_poly.pdbx_strand_id
1 'polypeptide(L)' 'MRIHTGSGYRIYFKQMGLEIFVLLAGGNKTTQQQDIKAALALARTIGG' A
#
# COMPACT_ATOMS: atom_id res chain seq x y z
N MET A 1 8.73 -0.67 -6.85
CA MET A 1 9.39 0.62 -6.58
C MET A 1 9.63 0.73 -5.08
N ARG A 2 10.87 0.94 -4.63
CA ARG A 2 11.24 1.01 -3.20
C ARG A 2 11.84 2.39 -2.94
N ILE A 3 11.08 3.26 -2.29
CA ILE A 3 11.47 4.65 -2.02
C ILE A 3 12.29 4.67 -0.72
N HIS A 4 13.52 5.18 -0.77
CA HIS A 4 14.36 5.39 0.42
C HIS A 4 14.07 6.79 0.99
N THR A 5 13.05 6.90 1.83
CA THR A 5 12.87 8.06 2.73
C THR A 5 13.01 7.56 4.18
N GLY A 6 13.66 8.37 5.03
CA GLY A 6 13.82 8.09 6.45
C GLY A 6 12.48 7.75 7.14
N SER A 7 12.55 6.91 8.18
CA SER A 7 11.44 6.22 8.85
C SER A 7 10.47 5.46 7.92
N GLY A 8 11.00 4.57 7.08
CA GLY A 8 10.34 3.31 6.69
C GLY A 8 8.88 3.36 6.23
N TYR A 9 8.47 4.38 5.48
CA TYR A 9 7.12 4.46 4.92
C TYR A 9 6.88 3.40 3.84
N ARG A 10 5.65 2.88 3.76
CA ARG A 10 5.24 1.90 2.75
C ARG A 10 4.10 2.47 1.93
N ILE A 11 4.29 2.49 0.61
CA ILE A 11 3.27 2.90 -0.33
C ILE A 11 2.83 1.64 -1.08
N TYR A 12 1.54 1.32 -0.97
CA TYR A 12 0.92 0.28 -1.78
C TYR A 12 0.13 0.97 -2.88
N PHE A 13 0.27 0.52 -4.12
CA PHE A 13 -0.52 1.08 -5.21
C PHE A 13 -1.10 -0.01 -6.09
N LYS A 14 -2.26 0.28 -6.69
CA LYS A 14 -2.93 -0.56 -7.69
C LYS A 14 -3.23 0.32 -8.89
N GLN A 15 -2.86 -0.14 -10.08
CA GLN A 15 -3.21 0.52 -11.34
C GLN A 15 -4.38 -0.23 -12.00
N MET A 16 -5.39 0.51 -12.44
CA MET A 16 -6.52 0.00 -13.20
C MET A 16 -6.72 0.87 -14.45
N GLY A 17 -6.20 0.41 -15.59
CA GLY A 17 -6.17 1.21 -16.81
C GLY A 17 -5.35 2.50 -16.63
N LEU A 18 -6.03 3.64 -16.72
CA LEU A 18 -5.45 4.98 -16.52
C LEU A 18 -5.53 5.48 -15.06
N GLU A 19 -6.23 4.76 -14.18
CA GLU A 19 -6.41 5.16 -12.78
C GLU A 19 -5.35 4.52 -11.88
N ILE A 20 -4.84 5.30 -10.92
CA ILE A 20 -3.87 4.85 -9.91
C ILE A 20 -4.47 5.04 -8.53
N PHE A 21 -4.60 3.95 -7.78
CA PHE A 21 -4.99 3.94 -6.39
C PHE A 21 -3.74 3.84 -5.53
N VAL A 22 -3.55 4.79 -4.62
CA VAL A 22 -2.41 4.83 -3.70
C VAL A 22 -2.90 4.72 -2.26
N LEU A 23 -2.51 3.64 -1.58
CA LEU A 23 -2.65 3.53 -0.13
C LEU A 23 -1.34 3.96 0.52
N LEU A 24 -1.39 5.15 1.12
CA LEU A 24 -0.33 5.68 1.97
C LEU A 24 -0.44 5.02 3.34
N ALA A 25 0.33 3.95 3.57
CA ALA A 25 0.41 3.31 4.88
C ALA A 25 1.70 3.76 5.60
N GLY A 26 1.53 4.68 6.56
CA GLY A 26 2.56 5.00 7.55
C GLY A 26 2.52 4.00 8.69
N GLY A 27 3.41 3.02 8.68
CA GLY A 27 3.52 1.98 9.72
C GLY A 27 4.97 1.67 10.04
N ASN A 28 5.26 1.21 11.26
CA ASN A 28 6.61 0.81 11.66
C ASN A 28 6.97 -0.60 11.11
N LYS A 29 8.14 -1.16 11.43
CA LYS A 29 8.52 -2.51 10.94
C LYS A 29 7.63 -3.62 11.52
N THR A 30 7.08 -3.42 12.71
CA THR A 30 6.31 -4.42 13.45
C THR A 30 4.91 -4.63 12.86
N THR A 31 4.28 -3.60 12.29
CA THR A 31 2.93 -3.68 11.69
C THR A 31 2.94 -4.07 10.21
N GLN A 32 4.12 -4.23 9.59
CA GLN A 32 4.27 -4.42 8.15
C GLN A 32 3.41 -5.56 7.58
N GLN A 33 3.34 -6.71 8.26
CA GLN A 33 2.57 -7.84 7.76
C GLN A 33 1.06 -7.58 7.79
N GLN A 34 0.59 -6.85 8.80
CA GLN A 34 -0.82 -6.45 8.92
C GLN A 34 -1.18 -5.44 7.84
N ASP A 35 -0.30 -4.46 7.60
CA ASP A 35 -0.46 -3.43 6.57
C ASP A 35 -0.53 -4.05 5.17
N ILE A 36 0.31 -5.04 4.87
CA ILE A 36 0.25 -5.82 3.60
C ILE A 36 -1.11 -6.50 3.45
N LYS A 37 -1.59 -7.18 4.50
CA LYS A 37 -2.86 -7.91 4.45
C LYS A 37 -4.04 -6.96 4.23
N ALA A 38 -4.04 -5.81 4.90
CA ALA A 38 -5.06 -4.78 4.73
C ALA A 38 -5.05 -4.20 3.31
N ALA A 39 -3.87 -3.88 2.78
CA ALA A 39 -3.72 -3.37 1.41
C ALA A 39 -4.24 -4.36 0.36
N LEU A 40 -3.94 -5.67 0.52
CA LEU A 40 -4.45 -6.72 -0.37
C LEU A 40 -5.97 -6.89 -0.27
N ALA A 41 -6.54 -6.79 0.93
CA ALA A 41 -7.99 -6.84 1.11
C ALA A 41 -8.66 -5.64 0.41
N LEU A 42 -8.14 -4.43 0.63
CA LEU A 42 -8.64 -3.19 0.01
C LEU A 42 -8.52 -3.24 -1.52
N ALA A 43 -7.40 -3.76 -2.05
CA ALA A 43 -7.20 -3.90 -3.48
C ALA A 43 -8.21 -4.84 -4.17
N ARG A 44 -8.78 -5.80 -3.43
CA ARG A 44 -9.84 -6.70 -3.91
C ARG A 44 -11.21 -6.02 -3.92
N THR A 45 -11.44 -5.04 -3.06
CA THR A 45 -12.73 -4.33 -2.97
C THR A 45 -12.81 -3.12 -3.89
N ILE A 46 -11.67 -2.56 -4.30
CA ILE A 46 -11.62 -1.39 -5.19
C ILE A 46 -11.53 -1.86 -6.65
N GLY A 47 -12.55 -1.55 -7.47
CA GLY A 47 -12.60 -1.87 -8.90
C GLY A 47 -13.66 -2.91 -9.33
N GLY A 48 -14.70 -3.09 -8.52
CA GLY A 48 -15.98 -3.66 -8.96
C GLY A 48 -16.93 -2.57 -9.42
#